data_AF-A0A0A3IG84-F1
#
_entry.id   AF-A0A0A3IG84-F1
#
_cell.length_a   1.000
_cell.length_b   1.000
_cell.length_c   1.000
_cell.angle_alpha   90.00
_cell.angle_beta   90.00
_cell.angle_gamma   90.00
#
_symmetry.space_group_name_H-M   'P 1'
#
loop_
_entity.id
_entity.type
_entity.pdbx_description
1 polymer ?
#
loop_
_entity_poly.entity_id
_entity_poly.type
_entity_poly.pdbx_seq_one_letter_code
_entity_poly.pdbx_strand_id
1 'polypeptide(L)'
;MKRYLLAGIVLGGAILLGACSGEEAEESEIEELEESVPEEIQEEPAVEETVEEPEPQLEETQAVEQEAEDESSSYGPLTEETARSVISDFLYNEGDLQTFSFRDGHISIDVTGQGSADEAANWYMQVSDELLFYEGMQSLTVNFAPYGTVSFSISEAETSDFGAYFPSEEIEEQLGITYE
;
A
#
# COMPACT_ATOMS: atom_id res chain seq x y z
N MET A 1 57.00 18.71 7.87
CA MET A 1 57.95 17.60 7.62
C MET A 1 57.37 16.32 8.22
N LYS A 2 57.53 15.22 7.48
CA LYS A 2 57.16 13.82 7.77
C LYS A 2 57.45 13.40 9.23
N ARG A 3 56.69 12.49 9.84
CA ARG A 3 56.86 11.03 9.67
C ARG A 3 55.63 10.21 10.09
N TYR A 4 55.39 9.20 9.28
CA TYR A 4 54.49 8.06 9.40
C TYR A 4 54.84 7.15 10.58
N LEU A 5 53.84 6.44 11.10
CA LEU A 5 54.03 5.12 11.71
C LEU A 5 52.85 4.21 11.31
N LEU A 6 53.14 3.36 10.32
CA LEU A 6 52.46 2.10 10.01
C LEU A 6 52.68 1.10 11.14
N ALA A 7 51.67 0.28 11.48
CA ALA A 7 51.79 -1.19 11.52
C ALA A 7 50.59 -1.81 12.27
N GLY A 8 49.97 -2.82 11.65
CA GLY A 8 48.99 -3.69 12.30
C GLY A 8 48.00 -4.36 11.35
N ILE A 9 48.48 -5.04 10.31
CA ILE A 9 47.68 -5.94 9.46
C ILE A 9 47.71 -7.34 10.10
N VAL A 10 46.60 -8.09 10.03
CA VAL A 10 46.51 -9.50 9.52
C VAL A 10 45.63 -10.46 10.37
N LEU A 11 44.58 -10.94 9.66
CA LEU A 11 43.91 -12.26 9.66
C LEU A 11 43.11 -12.79 10.86
N GLY A 12 41.86 -13.09 10.56
CA GLY A 12 41.08 -14.18 11.14
C GLY A 12 39.85 -14.47 10.28
N GLY A 13 40.04 -15.15 9.14
CA GLY A 13 38.94 -15.63 8.30
C GLY A 13 38.76 -17.14 8.42
N ALA A 14 37.50 -17.58 8.45
CA ALA A 14 36.97 -18.79 7.80
C ALA A 14 35.51 -18.99 8.23
N ILE A 15 34.55 -18.53 7.41
CA ILE A 15 33.16 -19.00 7.49
C ILE A 15 33.04 -20.14 6.48
N LEU A 16 32.78 -21.35 7.00
CA LEU A 16 32.49 -22.53 6.20
C LEU A 16 31.09 -22.37 5.59
N LEU A 17 31.03 -22.33 4.26
CA LEU A 17 29.80 -22.46 3.49
C LEU A 17 29.31 -23.90 3.60
N GLY A 18 28.19 -24.09 4.31
CA GLY A 18 27.43 -25.32 4.30
C GLY A 18 26.71 -25.46 2.96
N ALA A 19 27.04 -26.52 2.23
CA ALA A 19 26.35 -26.93 1.02
C ALA A 19 24.97 -27.51 1.38
N CYS A 20 23.90 -26.80 1.05
CA CYS A 20 22.57 -27.42 0.95
C CYS A 20 22.48 -28.14 -0.39
N SER A 21 22.43 -29.46 -0.28
CA SER A 21 22.12 -30.41 -1.33
C SER A 21 20.78 -30.05 -1.97
N GLY A 22 20.72 -30.18 -3.29
CA GLY A 22 19.49 -29.98 -4.07
C GLY A 22 18.37 -30.88 -3.61
N GLU A 23 17.19 -30.30 -3.53
CA GLU A 23 15.92 -30.98 -3.31
C GLU A 23 15.06 -30.77 -4.56
N GLU A 24 14.41 -31.85 -4.92
CA GLU A 24 13.85 -32.17 -6.22
C GLU A 24 12.62 -31.33 -6.58
N ALA A 25 12.40 -31.22 -7.88
CA ALA A 25 11.27 -30.55 -8.50
C ALA A 25 9.93 -31.11 -7.99
N GLU A 26 9.04 -30.21 -7.59
CA GLU A 26 7.63 -30.50 -7.40
C GLU A 26 6.92 -30.50 -8.76
N GLU A 27 6.53 -31.69 -9.24
CA GLU A 27 5.45 -31.85 -10.21
C GLU A 27 4.17 -32.10 -9.40
N SER A 28 3.27 -31.12 -9.36
CA SER A 28 1.86 -31.37 -9.05
C SER A 28 1.01 -30.88 -10.22
N GLU A 29 0.67 -31.85 -11.06
CA GLU A 29 -0.37 -31.79 -12.09
C GLU A 29 -1.72 -31.60 -11.40
N ILE A 30 -2.37 -30.46 -11.62
CA ILE A 30 -3.77 -30.25 -11.26
C ILE A 30 -4.62 -30.34 -12.53
N GLU A 31 -5.45 -31.36 -12.48
CA GLU A 31 -6.48 -31.79 -13.42
C GLU A 31 -7.65 -30.79 -13.44
N GLU A 32 -8.00 -30.37 -14.66
CA GLU A 32 -9.35 -30.23 -15.21
C GLU A 32 -10.45 -29.53 -14.38
N LEU A 33 -10.97 -28.39 -14.87
CA LEU A 33 -12.43 -28.15 -14.85
C LEU A 33 -12.88 -27.04 -15.82
N GLU A 34 -13.47 -27.53 -16.91
CA GLU A 34 -14.61 -27.04 -17.70
C GLU A 34 -14.74 -25.56 -18.10
N GLU A 35 -14.57 -25.41 -19.41
CA GLU A 35 -14.87 -24.27 -20.28
C GLU A 35 -16.38 -23.95 -20.34
N SER A 36 -16.62 -22.64 -20.33
CA SER A 36 -17.86 -21.88 -20.47
C SER A 36 -18.85 -22.31 -21.57
N VAL A 37 -20.15 -22.16 -21.30
CA VAL A 37 -21.22 -22.07 -22.32
C VAL A 37 -21.93 -20.71 -22.20
N PRO A 38 -22.17 -19.98 -23.32
CA PRO A 38 -22.59 -18.58 -23.34
C PRO A 38 -24.11 -18.42 -23.42
N GLU A 39 -24.63 -17.26 -22.98
CA GLU A 39 -25.93 -16.79 -23.45
C GLU A 39 -25.94 -15.24 -23.56
N GLU A 40 -25.75 -14.76 -24.79
CA GLU A 40 -26.14 -13.42 -25.23
C GLU A 40 -27.68 -13.34 -25.23
N ILE A 41 -28.23 -12.30 -24.61
CA ILE A 41 -29.59 -11.84 -24.92
C ILE A 41 -29.51 -10.35 -25.24
N GLN A 42 -29.48 -10.07 -26.54
CA GLN A 42 -29.89 -8.80 -27.12
C GLN A 42 -31.42 -8.76 -27.17
N GLU A 43 -32.03 -7.63 -26.80
CA GLU A 43 -32.97 -6.88 -27.64
C GLU A 43 -33.59 -5.72 -26.83
N GLU A 44 -33.26 -4.49 -27.22
CA GLU A 44 -34.09 -3.31 -27.01
C GLU A 44 -35.41 -3.47 -27.81
N PRO A 45 -36.50 -2.74 -27.48
CA PRO A 45 -36.64 -1.44 -28.15
C PRO A 45 -37.36 -0.34 -27.34
N ALA A 46 -36.86 0.87 -27.57
CA ALA A 46 -37.57 2.13 -27.83
C ALA A 46 -39.03 2.31 -27.37
N VAL A 47 -39.25 3.30 -26.49
CA VAL A 47 -40.46 4.14 -26.52
C VAL A 47 -40.05 5.61 -26.43
N GLU A 48 -40.31 6.30 -27.53
CA GLU A 48 -40.31 7.75 -27.70
C GLU A 48 -41.60 8.30 -27.06
N GLU A 49 -41.53 9.16 -26.04
CA GLU A 49 -42.60 10.13 -25.78
C GLU A 49 -42.04 11.40 -25.14
N THR A 50 -42.31 12.49 -25.83
CA THR A 50 -42.01 13.89 -25.51
C THR A 50 -42.94 14.40 -24.41
N VAL A 51 -42.44 14.97 -23.30
CA VAL A 51 -43.16 16.01 -22.54
C VAL A 51 -42.17 16.96 -21.82
N GLU A 52 -42.48 18.24 -21.98
CA GLU A 52 -41.98 19.52 -21.46
C GLU A 52 -41.06 19.60 -20.22
N GLU A 53 -40.14 20.57 -20.36
CA GLU A 53 -39.27 21.23 -19.39
C GLU A 53 -40.04 21.74 -18.14
N PRO A 54 -39.40 21.66 -16.96
CA PRO A 54 -39.22 22.90 -16.19
C PRO A 54 -37.81 23.07 -15.60
N GLU A 55 -37.47 24.33 -15.39
CA GLU A 55 -36.20 24.91 -14.93
C GLU A 55 -35.52 24.16 -13.76
N PRO A 56 -34.17 24.06 -13.73
CA PRO A 56 -33.46 23.50 -12.59
C PRO A 56 -33.49 24.49 -11.43
N GLN A 57 -34.30 24.17 -10.42
CA GLN A 57 -34.14 24.74 -9.08
C GLN A 57 -32.84 24.17 -8.49
N LEU A 58 -31.89 25.06 -8.20
CA LEU A 58 -30.72 24.76 -7.38
C LEU A 58 -31.20 24.49 -5.95
N GLU A 59 -31.59 23.25 -5.67
CA GLU A 59 -31.69 22.78 -4.31
C GLU A 59 -30.27 22.50 -3.79
N GLU A 60 -29.91 23.20 -2.72
CA GLU A 60 -28.79 22.90 -1.84
C GLU A 60 -28.86 21.43 -1.44
N THR A 61 -28.03 20.60 -2.06
CA THR A 61 -27.68 19.30 -1.51
C THR A 61 -26.90 19.55 -0.23
N GLN A 62 -27.63 19.52 0.89
CA GLN A 62 -27.05 19.23 2.18
C GLN A 62 -26.22 17.95 2.01
N ALA A 63 -24.90 18.10 2.15
CA ALA A 63 -23.99 17.00 2.29
C ALA A 63 -24.51 16.16 3.45
N VAL A 64 -25.07 15.00 3.13
CA VAL A 64 -25.24 13.93 4.09
C VAL A 64 -23.81 13.55 4.46
N GLU A 65 -23.35 14.02 5.62
CA GLU A 65 -22.29 13.35 6.36
C GLU A 65 -22.82 11.93 6.61
N GLN A 66 -22.53 11.06 5.64
CA GLN A 66 -22.62 9.63 5.83
C GLN A 66 -21.46 9.32 6.78
N GLU A 67 -21.77 9.29 8.08
CA GLU A 67 -20.95 8.56 9.03
C GLU A 67 -20.95 7.11 8.55
N ALA A 68 -19.95 6.76 7.74
CA ALA A 68 -19.58 5.39 7.52
C ALA A 68 -19.12 4.87 8.88
N GLU A 69 -19.93 4.02 9.50
CA GLU A 69 -19.48 3.19 10.61
C GLU A 69 -18.39 2.27 10.04
N ASP A 70 -17.15 2.72 10.23
CA ASP A 70 -15.92 2.12 9.79
C ASP A 70 -15.70 0.83 10.60
N GLU A 71 -16.18 -0.31 10.09
CA GLU A 71 -15.98 -1.64 10.69
C GLU A 71 -14.53 -2.14 10.55
N SER A 72 -13.57 -1.30 10.12
CA SER A 72 -12.16 -1.68 9.99
C SER A 72 -11.32 -1.44 11.25
N SER A 73 -11.79 -0.61 12.19
CA SER A 73 -10.94 -0.24 13.33
C SER A 73 -11.02 -1.24 14.49
N SER A 74 -9.97 -2.05 14.65
CA SER A 74 -9.78 -2.95 15.79
C SER A 74 -9.04 -2.28 16.96
N TYR A 75 -8.28 -1.22 16.66
CA TYR A 75 -7.50 -0.45 17.63
C TYR A 75 -8.24 0.84 18.01
N GLY A 76 -7.73 1.52 19.05
CA GLY A 76 -8.27 2.81 19.48
C GLY A 76 -7.94 3.96 18.51
N PRO A 77 -8.13 5.22 18.93
CA PRO A 77 -7.93 6.37 18.06
C PRO A 77 -6.48 6.52 17.58
N LEU A 78 -6.33 6.84 16.30
CA LEU A 78 -5.05 7.18 15.70
C LEU A 78 -4.56 8.53 16.24
N THR A 79 -3.34 8.53 16.77
CA THR A 79 -2.66 9.72 17.25
C THR A 79 -1.37 9.93 16.47
N GLU A 80 -0.80 11.13 16.55
CA GLU A 80 0.51 11.40 15.96
C GLU A 80 1.59 10.43 16.47
N GLU A 81 1.59 10.13 17.77
CA GLU A 81 2.56 9.25 18.41
C GLU A 81 2.43 7.81 17.92
N THR A 82 1.20 7.29 17.83
CA THR A 82 0.94 5.93 17.35
C THR A 82 1.24 5.78 15.87
N ALA A 83 0.83 6.73 15.03
CA ALA A 83 1.16 6.74 13.60
C ALA A 83 2.68 6.74 13.38
N ARG A 84 3.41 7.57 14.13
CA ARG A 84 4.87 7.64 14.06
C ARG A 84 5.53 6.35 14.53
N SER A 85 5.01 5.72 15.59
CA SER A 85 5.50 4.43 16.09
C SER A 85 5.36 3.35 15.02
N VAL A 86 4.14 3.17 14.48
CA VAL A 86 3.85 2.19 13.43
C VAL A 86 4.80 2.36 12.26
N ILE A 87 4.91 3.58 11.71
CA ILE A 87 5.82 3.86 10.60
C ILE A 87 7.28 3.49 10.95
N SER A 88 7.73 3.85 12.15
CA SER A 88 9.12 3.61 12.57
C SER A 88 9.44 2.13 12.75
N ASP A 89 8.47 1.32 13.19
CA ASP A 89 8.65 -0.12 13.41
C ASP A 89 8.94 -0.89 12.11
N PHE A 90 8.49 -0.38 10.96
CA PHE A 90 8.75 -0.98 9.65
C PHE A 90 9.96 -0.41 8.94
N LEU A 91 10.58 0.68 9.41
CA LEU A 91 11.77 1.25 8.75
C LEU A 91 13.01 0.35 8.97
N TYR A 92 13.87 0.24 7.95
CA TYR A 92 15.18 -0.40 8.14
C TYR A 92 16.06 0.37 9.12
N ASN A 93 16.02 1.71 9.06
CA ASN A 93 16.74 2.59 9.99
C ASN A 93 15.87 3.79 10.36
N GLU A 94 15.88 4.22 11.62
CA GLU A 94 15.13 5.41 12.04
C GLU A 94 15.54 6.69 11.28
N GLY A 95 16.79 6.74 10.78
CA GLY A 95 17.30 7.86 9.98
C GLY A 95 16.75 7.94 8.55
N ASP A 96 15.98 6.94 8.13
CA ASP A 96 15.37 6.87 6.79
C ASP A 96 14.10 7.72 6.68
N LEU A 97 13.44 8.02 7.80
CA LEU A 97 12.31 8.95 7.86
C LEU A 97 12.81 10.39 7.80
N GLN A 98 12.65 11.04 6.65
CA GLN A 98 13.12 12.41 6.44
C GLN A 98 12.12 13.45 6.93
N THR A 99 10.84 13.22 6.66
CA THR A 99 9.76 14.10 7.09
C THR A 99 8.59 13.30 7.63
N PHE A 100 7.85 13.93 8.54
CA PHE A 100 6.63 13.36 9.10
C PHE A 100 5.64 14.47 9.42
N SER A 101 4.42 14.32 8.92
CA SER A 101 3.29 15.18 9.19
C SER A 101 2.05 14.34 9.49
N PHE A 102 1.36 14.69 10.57
CA PHE A 102 0.08 14.11 10.94
C PHE A 102 -0.91 15.24 11.21
N ARG A 103 -2.09 15.17 10.59
CA ARG A 103 -3.17 16.12 10.84
C ARG A 103 -4.51 15.47 10.55
N ASP A 104 -5.37 15.41 11.55
CA ASP A 104 -6.76 14.95 11.40
C ASP A 104 -6.86 13.61 10.66
N GLY A 105 -5.97 12.65 10.98
CA GLY A 105 -5.95 11.33 10.32
C GLY A 105 -5.20 11.25 8.99
N HIS A 106 -4.72 12.38 8.46
CA HIS A 106 -3.89 12.44 7.27
C HIS A 106 -2.41 12.34 7.63
N ILE A 107 -1.75 11.30 7.15
CA ILE A 107 -0.31 11.07 7.31
C ILE A 107 0.40 11.39 6.00
N SER A 108 1.45 12.21 6.07
CA SER A 108 2.35 12.47 4.93
C SER A 108 3.81 12.40 5.39
N ILE A 109 4.61 11.60 4.70
CA ILE A 109 6.01 11.33 5.05
C ILE A 109 6.89 11.28 3.80
N ASP A 110 8.17 11.59 3.98
CA ASP A 110 9.24 11.33 3.02
C ASP A 110 10.15 10.24 3.60
N VAL A 111 10.40 9.19 2.82
CA VAL A 111 11.24 8.06 3.23
C VAL A 111 12.35 7.83 2.20
N THR A 112 13.54 7.52 2.71
CA THR A 112 14.70 7.11 1.90
C THR A 112 15.14 5.70 2.28
N GLY A 113 15.99 5.05 1.49
CA GLY A 113 16.69 3.85 1.95
C GLY A 113 15.85 2.56 2.00
N GLN A 114 14.66 2.54 1.39
CA GLN A 114 13.75 1.38 1.37
C GLN A 114 14.12 0.28 0.37
N GLY A 115 15.39 0.14 0.02
CA GLY A 115 15.81 -0.88 -0.94
C GLY A 115 15.29 -0.58 -2.35
N SER A 116 14.79 -1.60 -3.06
CA SER A 116 14.19 -1.50 -4.40
C SER A 116 12.79 -0.87 -4.40
N ALA A 117 12.21 -0.66 -5.59
CA ALA A 117 10.81 -0.24 -5.72
C ALA A 117 9.85 -1.30 -5.12
N ASP A 118 10.10 -2.59 -5.38
CA ASP A 118 9.33 -3.70 -4.81
C ASP A 118 9.39 -3.72 -3.27
N GLU A 119 10.58 -3.48 -2.70
CA GLU A 119 10.76 -3.37 -1.25
C GLU A 119 10.00 -2.15 -0.69
N ALA A 120 9.97 -1.02 -1.41
CA ALA A 120 9.18 0.15 -1.05
C ALA A 120 7.67 -0.10 -1.12
N ALA A 121 7.19 -0.81 -2.15
CA ALA A 121 5.78 -1.22 -2.29
C ALA A 121 5.37 -2.12 -1.12
N ASN A 122 6.18 -3.14 -0.82
CA ASN A 122 5.96 -4.05 0.29
C ASN A 122 6.01 -3.35 1.66
N TRP A 123 6.87 -2.35 1.82
CA TRP A 123 6.88 -1.52 3.02
C TRP A 123 5.58 -0.71 3.14
N TYR A 124 5.13 -0.09 2.05
CA TYR A 124 3.90 0.71 2.04
C TYR A 124 2.70 -0.15 2.47
N MET A 125 2.55 -1.33 1.85
CA MET A 125 1.46 -2.27 2.15
C MET A 125 1.42 -2.64 3.65
N GLN A 126 2.55 -3.04 4.23
CA GLN A 126 2.59 -3.41 5.64
C GLN A 126 2.24 -2.26 6.58
N VAL A 127 2.73 -1.05 6.27
CA VAL A 127 2.44 0.14 7.08
C VAL A 127 0.97 0.55 6.94
N SER A 128 0.42 0.52 5.72
CA SER A 128 -0.98 0.85 5.52
C SER A 128 -1.90 -0.14 6.20
N ASP A 129 -1.62 -1.45 6.09
CA ASP A 129 -2.44 -2.49 6.69
C ASP A 129 -2.53 -2.31 8.21
N GLU A 130 -1.41 -2.01 8.87
CA GLU A 130 -1.40 -1.74 10.31
C GLU A 130 -2.16 -0.44 10.66
N LEU A 131 -1.99 0.62 9.87
CA LEU A 131 -2.65 1.91 10.12
C LEU A 131 -4.17 1.86 9.91
N LEU A 132 -4.65 1.01 8.99
CA LEU A 132 -6.08 0.84 8.68
C LEU A 132 -6.88 0.24 9.85
N PHE A 133 -6.22 -0.34 10.84
CA PHE A 133 -6.87 -0.83 12.05
C PHE A 133 -7.08 0.24 13.13
N TYR A 134 -6.63 1.49 12.95
CA TYR A 134 -6.81 2.56 13.93
C TYR A 134 -7.95 3.53 13.57
N GLU A 135 -8.74 3.93 14.58
CA GLU A 135 -9.89 4.83 14.34
C GLU A 135 -9.40 6.20 13.90
N GLY A 136 -10.05 6.77 12.89
CA GLY A 136 -9.74 8.11 12.39
C GLY A 136 -8.54 8.16 11.44
N MET A 137 -8.06 7.02 10.93
CA MET A 137 -7.21 7.01 9.74
C MET A 137 -7.96 7.60 8.54
N GLN A 138 -7.33 8.51 7.78
CA GLN A 138 -7.97 9.18 6.63
C GLN A 138 -7.18 9.02 5.33
N SER A 139 -5.85 9.13 5.38
CA SER A 139 -5.00 8.92 4.21
C SER A 139 -3.55 8.70 4.59
N LEU A 140 -2.83 7.89 3.81
CA LEU A 140 -1.38 7.74 3.88
C LEU A 140 -0.77 8.26 2.58
N THR A 141 0.23 9.14 2.69
CA THR A 141 1.02 9.61 1.55
C THR A 141 2.50 9.44 1.86
N VAL A 142 3.19 8.66 1.03
CA VAL A 142 4.60 8.34 1.22
C VAL A 142 5.35 8.66 -0.04
N ASN A 143 6.30 9.58 0.05
CA ASN A 143 7.23 9.84 -1.03
C ASN A 143 8.52 9.04 -0.79
N PHE A 144 8.77 8.07 -1.66
CA PHE A 144 9.96 7.22 -1.66
C PHE A 144 10.97 7.76 -2.67
N ALA A 145 12.09 8.29 -2.19
CA ALA A 145 13.17 8.65 -3.10
C ALA A 145 14.03 7.41 -3.46
N PRO A 146 14.28 7.11 -4.75
CA PRO A 146 13.95 7.88 -5.96
C PRO A 146 12.68 7.40 -6.72
N TYR A 147 11.90 6.48 -6.15
CA TYR A 147 10.84 5.73 -6.85
C TYR A 147 9.59 6.55 -7.17
N GLY A 148 9.18 7.46 -6.31
CA GLY A 148 7.96 8.24 -6.52
C GLY A 148 7.14 8.41 -5.25
N THR A 149 5.87 8.77 -5.41
CA THR A 149 4.95 8.97 -4.29
C THR A 149 3.80 8.01 -4.41
N VAL A 150 3.50 7.30 -3.32
CA VAL A 150 2.29 6.50 -3.17
C VAL A 150 1.32 7.24 -2.26
N SER A 151 0.06 7.33 -2.64
CA SER A 151 -0.98 8.01 -1.85
C SER A 151 -2.31 7.31 -1.98
N PHE A 152 -2.95 7.04 -0.85
CA PHE A 152 -4.32 6.53 -0.78
C PHE A 152 -5.08 7.19 0.36
N SER A 153 -6.36 7.46 0.11
CA SER A 153 -7.36 7.75 1.13
C SER A 153 -8.03 6.46 1.60
N ILE A 154 -8.53 6.42 2.83
CA ILE A 154 -9.29 5.29 3.37
C ILE A 154 -10.50 4.93 2.50
N SER A 155 -11.09 5.89 1.78
CA SER A 155 -12.19 5.63 0.83
C SER A 155 -11.78 4.81 -0.39
N GLU A 156 -10.48 4.72 -0.67
CA GLU A 156 -9.89 3.91 -1.75
C GLU A 156 -9.44 2.53 -1.24
N ALA A 157 -9.64 2.22 0.05
CA ALA A 157 -9.36 0.90 0.58
C ALA A 157 -10.39 -0.11 0.06
N GLU A 158 -9.88 -1.29 -0.32
CA GLU A 158 -10.70 -2.46 -0.61
C GLU A 158 -10.93 -3.28 0.66
N THR A 159 -11.91 -4.19 0.63
CA THR A 159 -12.23 -5.07 1.76
C THR A 159 -12.06 -6.52 1.36
N SER A 160 -11.35 -7.28 2.21
CA SER A 160 -11.22 -8.74 2.11
C SER A 160 -11.84 -9.42 3.34
N ASP A 161 -11.86 -10.76 3.34
CA ASP A 161 -12.23 -11.55 4.52
C ASP A 161 -11.33 -11.28 5.75
N PHE A 162 -10.17 -10.64 5.54
CA PHE A 162 -9.18 -10.34 6.58
C PHE A 162 -9.16 -8.86 7.01
N GLY A 163 -9.99 -8.01 6.42
CA GLY A 163 -10.07 -6.58 6.71
C GLY A 163 -9.82 -5.69 5.49
N ALA A 164 -9.72 -4.39 5.75
CA ALA A 164 -9.44 -3.39 4.73
C ALA A 164 -7.96 -3.39 4.33
N TYR A 165 -7.68 -3.13 3.06
CA TYR A 165 -6.32 -3.04 2.51
C TYR A 165 -6.27 -2.05 1.34
N PHE A 166 -5.08 -1.55 0.98
CA PHE A 166 -4.91 -0.78 -0.26
C PHE A 166 -4.49 -1.69 -1.42
N PRO A 167 -5.03 -1.48 -2.65
CA PRO A 167 -4.74 -2.35 -3.80
C PRO A 167 -3.25 -2.40 -4.14
N SER A 168 -2.65 -3.59 -4.10
CA SER A 168 -1.22 -3.76 -4.36
C SER A 168 -0.81 -3.38 -5.78
N GLU A 169 -1.64 -3.70 -6.79
CA GLU A 169 -1.38 -3.37 -8.19
C GLU A 169 -1.27 -1.85 -8.40
N GLU A 170 -2.13 -1.07 -7.73
CA GLU A 170 -2.11 0.40 -7.83
C GLU A 170 -0.92 1.02 -7.07
N ILE A 171 -0.52 0.43 -5.94
CA ILE A 171 0.71 0.83 -5.22
C ILE A 171 1.93 0.64 -6.12
N GLU A 172 2.00 -0.52 -6.78
CA GLU A 172 3.10 -0.88 -7.68
C GLU A 172 3.14 0.02 -8.93
N GLU A 173 1.98 0.34 -9.51
CA GLU A 173 1.87 1.29 -10.61
C GLU A 173 2.39 2.68 -10.21
N GLN A 174 2.00 3.19 -9.05
CA GLN A 174 2.46 4.50 -8.53
C GLN A 174 3.98 4.55 -8.32
N LEU A 175 4.61 3.39 -8.08
CA LEU A 175 6.07 3.23 -7.95
C LEU A 175 6.77 2.87 -9.28
N GLY A 176 6.01 2.70 -10.36
CA GLY A 176 6.54 2.35 -11.69
C GLY A 176 7.08 0.92 -11.79
N ILE A 177 6.55 -0.01 -11.00
CA ILE A 177 6.90 -1.43 -11.06
C ILE A 177 6.11 -2.08 -12.20
N THR A 178 6.79 -2.83 -13.06
CA THR A 178 6.18 -3.51 -14.21
C THR A 178 6.69 -4.93 -14.31
N TYR A 179 5.80 -5.90 -14.47
CA TYR A 179 6.14 -7.31 -14.70
C TYR A 179 6.13 -7.60 -16.21
N GLU A 180 7.28 -8.02 -16.75
CA GLU A 180 7.45 -8.45 -18.15
C GLU A 180 7.37 -9.96 -18.32
#